data_AF-A0A970LYE6-F1
#
_entry.id   AF-A0A970LYE6-F1
#
_cell.length_a   1.000
_cell.length_b   1.000
_cell.length_c   1.000
_cell.angle_alpha   90.00
_cell.angle_beta   90.00
_cell.angle_gamma   90.00
#
_symmetry.space_group_name_H-M   'P 1'
#
loop_
_entity.id
_entity.type
_entity.pdbx_description
1 polymer ?
#
loop_
_entity_poly.entity_id
_entity_poly.type
_entity_poly.pdbx_seq_one_letter_code
_entity_poly.pdbx_strand_id
1 'polypeptide(L)'
;PAAGIELNEAQAAIQQEIELLKQELVQQKEIERVITKFIANWVYSQDDLAGQARMIGNLEVNGLNHKLMDALPQQFQAITAEDLQRVARHYLIKDNLSTLYLLPKNSTTNANP
;
A
#
# COMPACT_ATOMS: atom_id res chain seq x y z
N PRO A 1 8.66 -12.46 -11.25
CA PRO A 1 7.50 -13.31 -11.62
C PRO A 1 7.78 -14.75 -11.21
N ALA A 2 6.76 -15.60 -11.07
CA ALA A 2 7.00 -17.04 -11.00
C ALA A 2 7.73 -17.53 -12.26
N ALA A 3 8.41 -18.66 -12.18
CA ALA A 3 9.15 -19.20 -13.33
C ALA A 3 8.21 -19.36 -14.54
N GLY A 4 8.62 -18.81 -15.70
CA GLY A 4 7.84 -18.87 -16.94
C GLY A 4 6.78 -17.78 -17.13
N ILE A 5 6.69 -16.80 -16.23
CA ILE A 5 5.83 -15.62 -16.42
C ILE A 5 6.69 -14.43 -16.84
N GLU A 6 6.31 -13.78 -17.94
CA GLU A 6 7.01 -12.60 -18.44
C GLU A 6 6.72 -11.38 -17.56
N LEU A 7 7.63 -10.41 -17.55
CA LEU A 7 7.50 -9.23 -16.68
C LEU A 7 6.29 -8.37 -17.05
N ASN A 8 5.94 -8.31 -18.34
CA ASN A 8 4.75 -7.60 -18.83
C ASN A 8 3.44 -8.26 -18.37
N GLU A 9 3.40 -9.59 -18.31
CA GLU A 9 2.24 -10.34 -17.80
C GLU A 9 2.04 -10.08 -16.31
N ALA A 10 3.13 -10.06 -15.53
CA ALA A 10 3.07 -9.67 -14.12
C ALA A 10 2.60 -8.22 -13.94
N GLN A 11 3.08 -7.29 -14.77
CA GLN A 11 2.60 -5.90 -14.76
C GLN A 11 1.10 -5.83 -15.07
N ALA A 12 0.64 -6.55 -16.09
CA ALA A 12 -0.76 -6.56 -16.50
C ALA A 12 -1.67 -7.11 -15.38
N ALA A 13 -1.26 -8.17 -14.70
CA ALA A 13 -2.00 -8.73 -13.57
C ALA A 13 -2.14 -7.72 -12.41
N ILE A 14 -1.05 -7.03 -12.05
CA ILE A 14 -1.11 -5.98 -11.01
C ILE A 14 -2.04 -4.84 -11.44
N GLN A 15 -1.97 -4.42 -12.70
CA GLN A 15 -2.84 -3.37 -13.22
C GLN A 15 -4.31 -3.79 -13.19
N GLN A 16 -4.62 -5.06 -13.47
CA GLN A 16 -5.97 -5.59 -13.39
C GLN A 16 -6.51 -5.51 -11.95
N GLU A 17 -5.72 -5.90 -10.94
CA GLU A 17 -6.13 -5.78 -9.53
C GLU A 17 -6.39 -4.32 -9.11
N ILE A 18 -5.58 -3.38 -9.61
CA ILE A 18 -5.80 -1.95 -9.38
C ILE A 18 -7.12 -1.49 -10.02
N GLU A 19 -7.43 -1.94 -11.22
CA GLU A 19 -8.70 -1.61 -11.87
C GLU A 19 -9.90 -2.23 -11.15
N LEU A 20 -9.79 -3.46 -10.64
CA LEU A 20 -10.81 -4.07 -9.78
C LEU A 20 -11.05 -3.24 -8.52
N LEU A 21 -9.99 -2.81 -7.83
CA LEU A 21 -10.09 -1.96 -6.64
C LEU A 21 -10.78 -0.60 -6.93
N LYS A 22 -10.67 -0.09 -8.16
CA LYS A 22 -11.34 1.13 -8.59
C LYS A 22 -12.80 0.90 -8.96
N GLN A 23 -13.17 -0.27 -9.45
CA GLN A 23 -14.50 -0.55 -10.02
C GLN A 23 -15.43 -1.21 -9.01
N GLU A 24 -14.90 -2.07 -8.15
CA GLU A 24 -15.65 -2.89 -7.21
C GLU A 24 -15.42 -2.40 -5.77
N LEU A 25 -16.39 -2.64 -4.90
CA LEU A 25 -16.22 -2.37 -3.47
C LEU A 25 -15.55 -3.58 -2.82
N VAL A 26 -14.52 -3.32 -2.01
CA VAL A 26 -13.87 -4.36 -1.22
C VAL A 26 -14.86 -4.91 -0.19
N GLN A 27 -14.87 -6.22 -0.02
CA GLN A 27 -15.76 -6.86 0.93
C GLN A 27 -15.44 -6.40 2.36
N GLN A 28 -16.49 -6.09 3.12
CA GLN A 28 -16.36 -5.62 4.51
C GLN A 28 -15.50 -6.56 5.37
N LYS A 29 -15.68 -7.87 5.22
CA LYS A 29 -14.89 -8.90 5.93
C LYS A 29 -13.39 -8.81 5.65
N GLU A 30 -13.01 -8.44 4.42
CA GLU A 30 -11.61 -8.27 4.06
C GLU A 30 -11.01 -7.01 4.70
N ILE A 31 -11.76 -5.91 4.67
CA ILE A 31 -11.38 -4.66 5.34
C ILE A 31 -11.14 -4.91 6.83
N GLU A 32 -12.11 -5.55 7.50
CA GLU A 32 -12.00 -5.91 8.92
C GLU A 32 -10.79 -6.78 9.22
N ARG A 33 -10.53 -7.80 8.37
CA ARG A 33 -9.38 -8.68 8.51
C ARG A 33 -8.06 -7.92 8.41
N VAL A 34 -7.93 -6.99 7.47
CA VAL A 34 -6.72 -6.18 7.29
C VAL A 34 -6.53 -5.17 8.42
N ILE A 35 -7.59 -4.46 8.82
CA ILE A 35 -7.56 -3.52 9.95
C ILE A 35 -7.18 -4.25 11.24
N THR A 36 -7.76 -5.43 11.49
CA THR A 36 -7.44 -6.24 12.68
C THR A 36 -5.94 -6.60 12.72
N LYS A 37 -5.37 -7.01 11.59
CA LYS A 37 -3.92 -7.30 11.50
C LYS A 37 -3.07 -6.05 11.72
N PHE A 38 -3.49 -4.92 11.14
CA PHE A 38 -2.79 -3.65 11.34
C PHE A 38 -2.78 -3.24 12.81
N ILE A 39 -3.93 -3.26 13.49
CA ILE A 39 -4.04 -2.91 14.91
C ILE A 39 -3.20 -3.85 15.78
N ALA A 40 -3.22 -5.16 15.51
CA ALA A 40 -2.38 -6.10 16.24
C ALA A 40 -0.88 -5.77 16.10
N ASN A 41 -0.42 -5.51 14.86
CA ASN A 41 0.96 -5.10 14.62
C ASN A 41 1.31 -3.75 15.26
N TRP A 42 0.37 -2.80 15.26
CA TRP A 42 0.53 -1.51 15.92
C TRP A 42 0.71 -1.66 17.43
N VAL A 43 -0.10 -2.52 18.08
CA VAL A 43 0.05 -2.82 19.50
C VAL A 43 1.41 -3.47 19.78
N TYR A 44 1.80 -4.48 19.01
CA TYR A 44 3.12 -5.11 19.18
C TYR A 44 4.29 -4.14 18.96
N SER A 45 4.14 -3.16 18.06
CA SER A 45 5.19 -2.14 17.84
C SER A 45 5.41 -1.21 19.03
N GLN A 46 4.49 -1.16 20.00
CA GLN A 46 4.67 -0.35 21.21
C GLN A 46 5.74 -0.92 22.15
N ASP A 47 6.19 -2.15 21.96
CA ASP A 47 7.30 -2.71 22.74
C ASP A 47 8.69 -2.22 22.24
N ASP A 48 8.75 -1.61 21.03
CA ASP A 48 9.99 -1.06 20.46
C ASP A 48 10.14 0.44 20.76
N LEU A 49 10.85 0.77 21.85
CA LEU A 49 11.14 2.16 22.23
C LEU A 49 11.90 2.94 21.14
N ALA A 50 12.81 2.28 20.41
CA ALA A 50 13.54 2.93 19.33
C ALA A 50 12.63 3.20 18.12
N GLY A 51 11.70 2.27 17.83
CA GLY A 51 10.62 2.44 16.87
C GLY A 51 9.72 3.63 17.22
N GLN A 52 9.26 3.72 18.47
CA GLN A 52 8.44 4.85 18.93
C GLN A 52 9.18 6.18 18.83
N ALA A 53 10.42 6.27 19.32
CA ALA A 53 11.22 7.50 19.22
C ALA A 53 11.42 7.95 17.77
N ARG A 54 11.65 7.00 16.84
CA ARG A 54 11.72 7.29 15.40
C ARG A 54 10.39 7.80 14.86
N MET A 55 9.26 7.23 15.26
CA MET A 55 7.95 7.68 14.79
C MET A 55 7.64 9.11 15.27
N ILE A 56 7.86 9.39 16.55
CA ILE A 56 7.69 10.73 17.13
C ILE A 56 8.55 11.74 16.37
N GLY A 57 9.84 11.43 16.18
CA GLY A 57 10.75 12.28 15.44
C GLY A 57 10.28 12.55 14.01
N ASN A 58 9.81 11.52 13.29
CA ASN A 58 9.28 11.65 11.93
C ASN A 58 8.02 12.51 11.87
N LEU A 59 7.10 12.38 12.83
CA LEU A 59 5.90 13.20 12.86
C LEU A 59 6.27 14.67 13.07
N GLU A 60 7.04 14.97 14.11
CA GLU A 60 7.34 16.36 14.49
C GLU A 60 8.16 17.10 13.41
N VAL A 61 9.15 16.45 12.78
CA VAL A 61 9.93 17.08 11.68
C VAL A 61 9.12 17.32 10.41
N ASN A 62 8.03 16.57 10.20
CA ASN A 62 7.08 16.82 9.12
C ASN A 62 5.94 17.77 9.53
N GLY A 63 6.04 18.40 10.72
CA GLY A 63 5.04 19.34 11.24
C GLY A 63 3.75 18.67 11.73
N LEU A 64 3.79 17.37 11.99
CA LEU A 64 2.68 16.57 12.50
C LEU A 64 2.83 16.34 14.00
N ASN A 65 1.72 16.45 14.74
CA ASN A 65 1.72 16.22 16.18
C ASN A 65 1.88 14.72 16.49
N HIS A 66 2.83 14.35 17.35
CA HIS A 66 3.02 12.96 17.76
C HIS A 66 1.76 12.28 18.34
N LYS A 67 0.81 13.04 18.91
CA LYS A 67 -0.49 12.53 19.40
C LYS A 67 -1.34 11.88 18.31
N LEU A 68 -1.00 12.06 17.04
CA LEU A 68 -1.61 11.28 15.96
C LEU A 68 -1.43 9.77 16.21
N MET A 69 -0.30 9.35 16.79
CA MET A 69 -0.03 7.95 17.13
C MET A 69 -1.13 7.32 17.99
N ASP A 70 -1.68 8.08 18.94
CA ASP A 70 -2.75 7.61 19.83
C ASP A 70 -4.07 7.41 19.09
N ALA A 71 -4.32 8.22 18.06
CA ALA A 71 -5.55 8.22 17.28
C ALA A 71 -5.54 7.23 16.11
N LEU A 72 -4.38 6.74 15.68
CA LEU A 72 -4.23 5.89 14.49
C LEU A 72 -5.15 4.65 14.53
N PRO A 73 -5.23 3.85 15.61
CA PRO A 73 -6.11 2.68 15.63
C PRO A 73 -7.58 3.03 15.35
N GLN A 74 -8.08 4.12 15.94
CA GLN A 74 -9.45 4.57 15.75
C GLN A 74 -9.69 5.08 14.32
N GLN A 75 -8.72 5.82 13.75
CA GLN A 75 -8.82 6.31 12.38
C GLN A 75 -8.86 5.16 11.37
N PHE A 76 -8.07 4.11 11.57
CA PHE A 76 -8.09 2.93 10.71
C PHE A 76 -9.42 2.17 10.80
N GLN A 77 -10.02 2.07 11.99
CA GLN A 77 -11.34 1.43 12.17
C GLN A 77 -12.47 2.16 11.46
N ALA A 78 -12.33 3.46 11.20
CA ALA A 78 -13.34 4.27 10.53
C ALA A 78 -13.30 4.16 8.99
N ILE A 79 -12.32 3.45 8.42
CA ILE A 79 -12.16 3.31 6.96
C ILE A 79 -13.29 2.47 6.38
N THR A 80 -13.92 2.99 5.32
CA THR A 80 -14.99 2.33 4.57
C THR A 80 -14.53 1.78 3.22
N ALA A 81 -15.32 0.89 2.62
CA ALA A 81 -15.05 0.39 1.27
C ALA A 81 -15.11 1.51 0.22
N GLU A 82 -16.00 2.47 0.42
CA GLU A 82 -16.17 3.66 -0.42
C GLU A 82 -14.95 4.58 -0.35
N ASP A 83 -14.34 4.74 0.83
CA ASP A 83 -13.08 5.47 0.97
C ASP A 83 -11.97 4.83 0.16
N LEU A 84 -11.83 3.50 0.22
CA LEU A 84 -10.83 2.76 -0.54
C LEU A 84 -11.05 2.96 -2.05
N GLN A 85 -12.28 2.80 -2.54
CA GLN A 85 -12.60 2.99 -3.95
C GLN A 85 -12.34 4.43 -4.40
N ARG A 86 -12.74 5.42 -3.59
CA ARG A 86 -12.55 6.85 -3.86
C ARG A 86 -11.06 7.18 -3.98
N VAL A 87 -10.23 6.71 -3.03
CA VAL A 87 -8.78 6.93 -3.03
C VAL A 87 -8.13 6.21 -4.21
N ALA A 88 -8.51 4.98 -4.51
CA ALA A 88 -7.99 4.24 -5.66
C ALA A 88 -8.28 4.97 -6.98
N ARG A 89 -9.50 5.49 -7.18
CA ARG A 89 -9.86 6.27 -8.37
C ARG A 89 -9.09 7.58 -8.48
N HIS A 90 -8.81 8.23 -7.36
CA HIS A 90 -8.17 9.53 -7.35
C HIS A 90 -6.65 9.45 -7.56
N TYR A 91 -5.98 8.50 -6.89
CA TYR A 91 -4.52 8.45 -6.87
C TYR A 91 -3.90 7.40 -7.81
N LEU A 92 -4.57 6.25 -8.02
CA LEU A 92 -4.06 5.16 -8.85
C LEU A 92 -4.46 5.35 -10.32
N ILE A 93 -3.99 6.46 -10.90
CA ILE A 93 -4.20 6.84 -12.30
C ILE A 93 -2.93 6.64 -13.13
N LYS A 94 -3.10 6.44 -14.43
CA LYS A 94 -2.00 6.19 -15.38
C LYS A 94 -0.97 7.33 -15.39
N ASP A 95 -1.41 8.56 -15.22
CA ASP A 95 -0.52 9.74 -15.24
C ASP A 95 0.45 9.76 -14.05
N ASN A 96 0.12 9.03 -12.97
CA ASN A 96 0.97 8.87 -11.79
C ASN A 96 1.73 7.52 -11.79
N LEU A 97 1.63 6.73 -12.86
CA LEU A 97 2.25 5.40 -12.95
C LEU A 97 3.69 5.49 -13.43
N SER A 98 4.61 4.88 -12.69
CA SER A 98 5.99 4.64 -13.11
C SER A 98 6.30 3.14 -13.02
N THR A 99 6.77 2.55 -14.12
CA THR A 99 7.17 1.14 -14.19
C THR A 99 8.67 1.02 -14.37
N LEU A 100 9.32 0.16 -13.57
CA LEU A 100 10.72 -0.23 -13.73
C LEU A 100 10.82 -1.75 -13.86
N TYR A 101 11.44 -2.23 -14.95
CA TYR A 101 11.79 -3.62 -15.14
C TYR A 101 13.26 -3.86 -14.78
N LEU A 102 13.49 -4.67 -13.75
CA LEU A 102 14.84 -5.09 -13.39
C LEU A 102 15.18 -6.40 -14.10
N LEU A 103 16.12 -6.32 -15.04
CA LEU A 103 16.61 -7.45 -15.81
C LEU A 103 18.01 -7.87 -15.34
N PRO A 104 18.33 -9.17 -15.36
CA PRO A 104 19.72 -9.63 -15.24
C PRO A 104 20.65 -8.90 -16.21
N LYS A 105 21.91 -8.69 -15.80
CA LYS A 105 22.92 -8.01 -16.63
C LYS A 105 23.15 -8.70 -17.99
N ASN A 106 22.88 -10.00 -18.08
CA ASN A 106 23.12 -10.82 -19.27
C ASN A 106 21.84 -11.17 -20.04
N SER A 107 20.67 -10.60 -19.69
CA SER A 107 19.45 -10.78 -20.48
C SER A 107 19.50 -9.89 -21.72
N THR A 108 19.79 -10.49 -22.87
CA THR A 108 19.58 -9.87 -24.18
C THR A 108 18.11 -10.01 -24.55
N THR A 109 17.28 -9.04 -24.14
CA THR A 109 15.91 -8.94 -24.64
C THR A 109 15.70 -7.56 -25.24
N ASN A 110 15.33 -7.53 -26.52
CA ASN A 110 14.97 -6.34 -27.31
C ASN A 110 13.87 -5.55 -26.60
N ALA A 111 14.25 -4.48 -25.91
CA ALA A 111 13.32 -3.44 -25.50
C ALA A 111 12.94 -2.64 -26.75
N ASN A 112 11.83 -3.00 -27.40
CA ASN A 112 11.17 -2.09 -28.31
C ASN A 112 10.25 -1.18 -27.46
N PRO A 113 10.29 0.15 -27.68
CA PRO A 113 9.52 1.11 -26.88
C PRO A 113 8.00 0.95 -27.02
#